data_AF-A0A2E7P0Z8-F1
#
_entry.id   AF-A0A2E7P0Z8-F1
#
_cell.length_a   1.000
_cell.length_b   1.000
_cell.length_c   1.000
_cell.angle_alpha   90.00
_cell.angle_beta   90.00
_cell.angle_gamma   90.00
#
_symmetry.space_group_name_H-M   'P 1'
#
loop_
_entity.id
_entity.type
_entity.pdbx_description
1 polymer ?
#
loop_
_entity_poly.entity_id
_entity_poly.type
_entity_poly.pdbx_seq_one_letter_code
_entity_poly.pdbx_strand_id
1 'polypeptide(L)'
;MPVPAGPRAAPTFAGHSQSMDYRTRIVSSLAEIGPARWDALVAAQAEGNPFLSYAFLHALHESGSASPESGWEPHYLTLWQGEGQQEQLVAALPLYRKFHSYGEYVFDWAWAEAYQRHGVEYYPKLLSAIPFTPVRGARLMAVDETARGALVAALRALQERNEVSSTHILYPPPEQAQQLADEGYLLRSGVQFHWHNEGYGNFSEFVDTLDRKKRKNILAERRKVAEQGVRFVWLRGTEITEAHWRFFNRCYRHTYAAHYSTPY
;
A
#
# COMPACT_ATOMS: atom_id res chain seq x y z
N MET A 1 2.52 -70.54 4.31
CA MET A 1 1.93 -69.26 4.75
C MET A 1 3.08 -68.34 5.16
N PRO A 2 3.29 -67.18 4.50
CA PRO A 2 4.35 -66.25 4.87
C PRO A 2 3.86 -65.25 5.93
N VAL A 3 4.77 -64.91 6.84
CA VAL A 3 4.59 -63.95 7.95
C VAL A 3 4.52 -62.51 7.41
N PRO A 4 3.66 -61.61 7.93
CA PRO A 4 3.60 -60.23 7.45
C PRO A 4 4.76 -59.40 7.99
N ALA A 5 5.35 -58.58 7.12
CA ALA A 5 6.37 -57.60 7.46
C ALA A 5 5.77 -56.43 8.26
N GLY A 6 6.43 -56.07 9.37
CA GLY A 6 6.06 -54.90 10.19
C GLY A 6 6.30 -53.56 9.48
N PRO A 7 5.72 -52.46 10.00
CA PRO A 7 5.73 -51.17 9.33
C PRO A 7 7.15 -50.57 9.31
N ARG A 8 7.58 -50.13 8.13
CA ARG A 8 8.79 -49.31 7.94
C ARG A 8 8.58 -47.94 8.59
N ALA A 9 9.47 -47.59 9.52
CA ALA A 9 9.55 -46.24 10.07
C ALA A 9 9.83 -45.22 8.95
N ALA A 10 9.02 -44.15 8.91
CA ALA A 10 9.24 -43.01 8.03
C ALA A 10 10.50 -42.25 8.46
N PRO A 11 11.28 -41.69 7.53
CA PRO A 11 12.45 -40.90 7.87
C PRO A 11 12.01 -39.60 8.54
N THR A 12 12.47 -39.37 9.77
CA THR A 12 12.44 -38.07 10.44
C THR A 12 13.32 -37.09 9.66
N PHE A 13 12.70 -36.15 8.95
CA PHE A 13 13.38 -34.96 8.46
C PHE A 13 13.70 -34.05 9.63
N ALA A 14 14.94 -34.09 10.09
CA ALA A 14 15.51 -33.06 10.97
C ALA A 14 15.72 -31.78 10.14
N GLY A 15 14.65 -30.99 10.01
CA GLY A 15 14.75 -29.61 9.52
C GLY A 15 15.56 -28.81 10.52
N HIS A 16 16.79 -28.45 10.15
CA HIS A 16 17.59 -27.48 10.88
C HIS A 16 16.90 -26.12 10.75
N SER A 17 16.05 -25.77 11.71
CA SER A 17 15.55 -24.41 11.85
C SER A 17 16.73 -23.56 12.33
N GLN A 18 17.44 -22.92 11.39
CA GLN A 18 18.33 -21.83 11.75
C GLN A 18 17.45 -20.77 12.41
N SER A 19 17.63 -20.58 13.71
CA SER A 19 17.05 -19.44 14.42
C SER A 19 17.63 -18.17 13.80
N MET A 20 16.92 -17.59 12.84
CA MET A 20 17.24 -16.28 12.30
C MET A 20 16.99 -15.23 13.39
N ASP A 21 18.05 -14.56 13.83
CA ASP A 21 17.97 -13.50 14.85
C ASP A 21 17.51 -12.18 14.20
N TYR A 22 16.19 -12.05 14.04
CA TYR A 22 15.56 -10.81 13.58
C TYR A 22 15.23 -9.90 14.76
N ARG A 23 15.71 -8.66 14.69
CA ARG A 23 15.36 -7.61 15.64
C ARG A 23 14.21 -6.78 15.11
N THR A 24 13.09 -6.82 15.83
CA THR A 24 11.90 -6.04 15.51
C THR A 24 12.05 -4.60 16.02
N ARG A 25 11.71 -3.61 15.19
CA ARG A 25 11.61 -2.20 15.58
C ARG A 25 10.34 -1.56 15.06
N ILE A 26 9.78 -0.66 15.87
CA ILE A 26 8.78 0.31 15.42
C ILE A 26 9.54 1.62 15.20
N VAL A 27 9.40 2.17 14.00
CA VAL A 27 10.09 3.39 13.59
C VAL A 27 9.05 4.48 13.33
N SER A 28 9.25 5.65 13.92
CA SER A 28 8.32 6.79 13.80
C SER A 28 8.70 7.75 12.69
N SER A 29 9.90 7.63 12.11
CA SER A 29 10.30 8.37 10.91
C SER A 29 11.03 7.49 9.89
N LEU A 30 10.60 7.56 8.63
CA LEU A 30 11.26 6.87 7.53
C LEU A 30 12.75 7.25 7.39
N ALA A 31 13.12 8.46 7.84
CA ALA A 31 14.50 8.94 7.84
C ALA A 31 15.44 8.10 8.72
N GLU A 32 14.93 7.46 9.78
CA GLU A 32 15.72 6.56 10.65
C GLU A 32 16.16 5.28 9.91
N ILE A 33 15.41 4.87 8.89
CA ILE A 33 15.74 3.72 8.04
C ILE A 33 16.72 4.13 6.94
N GLY A 34 16.47 5.30 6.34
CA GLY A 34 17.28 5.88 5.27
C GLY A 34 16.94 5.34 3.87
N PRO A 35 17.15 6.15 2.82
CA PRO A 35 16.69 5.85 1.45
C PRO A 35 17.30 4.57 0.88
N ALA A 36 18.61 4.37 1.03
CA ALA A 36 19.30 3.24 0.42
C ALA A 36 18.79 1.88 0.93
N ARG A 37 18.53 1.77 2.25
CA ARG A 37 18.04 0.52 2.86
C ARG A 37 16.58 0.26 2.51
N TRP A 38 15.75 1.31 2.55
CA TRP A 38 14.34 1.20 2.21
C TRP A 38 14.13 0.87 0.74
N ASP A 39 14.76 1.60 -0.18
CA ASP A 39 14.58 1.41 -1.61
C ASP A 39 15.18 0.08 -2.09
N ALA A 40 16.23 -0.44 -1.44
CA ALA A 40 16.72 -1.79 -1.70
C ALA A 40 15.66 -2.86 -1.36
N LEU A 41 14.94 -2.70 -0.25
CA LEU A 41 13.84 -3.60 0.10
C LEU A 41 12.67 -3.47 -0.88
N VAL A 42 12.31 -2.24 -1.29
CA VAL A 42 11.27 -1.99 -2.31
C VAL A 42 11.64 -2.66 -3.65
N ALA A 43 12.91 -2.57 -4.07
CA ALA A 43 13.40 -3.19 -5.30
C ALA A 43 13.40 -4.73 -5.25
N ALA A 44 13.44 -5.33 -4.05
CA ALA A 44 13.33 -6.77 -3.86
C ALA A 44 11.89 -7.31 -4.02
N GLN A 45 10.88 -6.43 -4.10
CA GLN A 45 9.48 -6.86 -4.24
C GLN A 45 9.16 -7.24 -5.69
N ALA A 46 8.28 -8.24 -5.87
CA ALA A 46 7.93 -8.75 -7.20
C ALA A 46 7.25 -7.71 -8.12
N GLU A 47 6.44 -6.81 -7.53
CA GLU A 47 5.75 -5.75 -8.25
C GLU A 47 6.36 -4.39 -7.86
N GLY A 48 7.01 -3.73 -8.81
CA GLY A 48 7.52 -2.36 -8.61
C GLY A 48 6.37 -1.37 -8.37
N ASN A 49 6.47 -0.58 -7.31
CA ASN A 49 5.47 0.42 -6.94
C ASN A 49 6.16 1.75 -6.54
N PRO A 50 6.00 2.84 -7.31
CA PRO A 50 6.65 4.11 -7.00
C PRO A 50 6.17 4.72 -5.69
N PHE A 51 4.96 4.37 -5.25
CA PHE A 51 4.33 4.89 -4.05
C PHE A 51 4.86 4.25 -2.76
N LEU A 52 5.64 3.17 -2.89
CA LEU A 52 6.42 2.62 -1.78
C LEU A 52 7.82 3.21 -1.70
N SER A 53 8.30 3.96 -2.70
CA SER A 53 9.66 4.52 -2.66
C SER A 53 9.86 5.43 -1.45
N TYR A 54 11.11 5.50 -0.98
CA TYR A 54 11.49 6.41 0.09
C TYR A 54 11.10 7.84 -0.27
N ALA A 55 11.43 8.28 -1.49
CA ALA A 55 11.18 9.64 -1.95
C ALA A 55 9.69 10.02 -1.87
N PHE A 56 8.78 9.12 -2.23
CA PHE A 56 7.34 9.39 -2.18
C PHE A 56 6.83 9.47 -0.73
N LEU A 57 7.10 8.45 0.09
CA LEU A 57 6.60 8.39 1.47
C LEU A 57 7.23 9.49 2.34
N HIS A 58 8.54 9.71 2.20
CA HIS A 58 9.24 10.78 2.90
C HIS A 58 8.69 12.15 2.51
N ALA A 59 8.41 12.40 1.23
CA ALA A 59 7.84 13.67 0.80
C ALA A 59 6.46 13.94 1.43
N LEU A 60 5.62 12.92 1.58
CA LEU A 60 4.32 13.04 2.24
C LEU A 60 4.45 13.39 3.73
N HIS A 61 5.44 12.84 4.41
CA HIS A 61 5.70 13.12 5.83
C HIS A 61 6.33 14.50 6.03
N GLU A 62 7.39 14.82 5.28
CA GLU A 62 8.10 16.10 5.39
C GLU A 62 7.23 17.30 4.96
N SER A 63 6.30 17.11 4.02
CA SER A 63 5.36 18.16 3.64
C SER A 63 4.24 18.37 4.67
N GLY A 64 4.11 17.48 5.66
CA GLY A 64 3.00 17.44 6.60
C GLY A 64 1.69 16.91 6.01
N SER A 65 1.68 16.46 4.75
CA SER A 65 0.47 15.92 4.09
C SER A 65 0.00 14.62 4.74
N ALA A 66 0.92 13.73 5.12
CA ALA A 66 0.66 12.57 5.94
C ALA A 66 1.41 12.75 7.28
N SER A 67 0.73 13.33 8.25
CA SER A 67 1.23 13.67 9.57
C SER A 67 0.25 13.23 10.66
N PRO A 68 0.67 13.15 11.94
CA PRO A 68 -0.24 12.91 13.06
C PRO A 68 -1.46 13.85 13.06
N GLU A 69 -1.28 15.12 12.67
CA GLU A 69 -2.36 16.12 12.59
C GLU A 69 -3.41 15.78 11.52
N SER A 70 -2.98 15.22 10.39
CA SER A 70 -3.86 14.66 9.35
C SER A 70 -4.33 13.22 9.65
N GLY A 71 -4.05 12.74 10.86
CA GLY A 71 -4.37 11.40 11.34
C GLY A 71 -3.54 10.30 10.69
N TRP A 72 -2.32 10.57 10.25
CA TRP A 72 -1.34 9.60 9.72
C TRP A 72 -0.10 9.57 10.60
N GLU A 73 -0.21 8.95 11.78
CA GLU A 73 0.92 8.82 12.71
C GLU A 73 1.81 7.63 12.30
N PRO A 74 3.06 7.84 11.85
CA PRO A 74 3.91 6.74 11.37
C PRO A 74 4.31 5.79 12.50
N HIS A 75 4.18 4.49 12.24
CA HIS A 75 4.46 3.39 13.14
C HIS A 75 5.09 2.22 12.36
N TYR A 76 6.05 2.51 11.47
CA TYR A 76 6.66 1.51 10.58
C TYR A 76 7.19 0.31 11.35
N LEU A 77 6.65 -0.88 11.07
CA LEU A 77 7.14 -2.12 11.65
C LEU A 77 8.27 -2.66 10.76
N THR A 78 9.44 -2.89 11.34
CA THR A 78 10.64 -3.29 10.59
C THR A 78 11.34 -4.46 11.27
N LEU A 79 11.94 -5.32 10.46
CA LEU A 79 12.84 -6.38 10.90
C LEU A 79 14.25 -6.11 10.40
N TRP A 80 15.21 -6.27 11.30
CA TRP A 80 16.62 -6.03 11.06
C TRP A 80 17.43 -7.29 11.35
N GLN A 81 18.43 -7.56 10.52
CA GLN A 81 19.36 -8.67 10.69
C GLN A 81 20.81 -8.15 10.76
N GLY A 82 21.64 -8.83 11.55
CA GLY A 82 23.02 -8.41 11.81
C GLY A 82 23.12 -7.29 12.84
N GLU A 83 24.34 -6.77 13.07
CA GLU A 83 24.62 -5.75 14.08
C GLU A 83 25.52 -4.62 13.56
N GLY A 84 25.47 -3.48 14.24
CA GLY A 84 26.33 -2.33 13.95
C GLY A 84 26.19 -1.83 12.51
N GLN A 85 27.33 -1.66 11.82
CA GLN A 85 27.36 -1.16 10.45
C GLN A 85 26.89 -2.19 9.41
N GLN A 86 26.85 -3.48 9.77
CA GLN A 86 26.40 -4.57 8.88
C GLN A 86 24.91 -4.86 9.01
N GLU A 87 24.20 -4.09 9.83
CA GLU A 87 22.76 -4.23 10.01
C GLU A 87 22.00 -3.95 8.70
N GLN A 88 21.13 -4.89 8.33
CA GLN A 88 20.33 -4.85 7.11
C GLN A 88 18.84 -4.85 7.45
N LEU A 89 18.08 -4.05 6.71
CA LEU A 89 16.62 -4.10 6.73
C LEU A 89 16.17 -5.29 5.88
N VAL A 90 15.56 -6.29 6.51
CA VAL A 90 15.16 -7.54 5.84
C VAL A 90 13.67 -7.65 5.62
N ALA A 91 12.87 -6.92 6.40
CA ALA A 91 11.44 -6.79 6.18
C ALA A 91 10.91 -5.46 6.73
N ALA A 92 9.85 -4.94 6.12
CA ALA A 92 9.17 -3.74 6.58
C ALA A 92 7.69 -3.72 6.18
N LEU A 93 6.89 -3.10 7.03
CA LEU A 93 5.48 -2.83 6.82
C LEU A 93 5.27 -1.31 7.00
N PRO A 94 4.88 -0.58 5.93
CA PRO A 94 4.32 0.75 6.10
C PRO A 94 3.09 0.64 7.00
N LEU A 95 3.13 1.25 8.18
CA LEU A 95 2.13 1.07 9.22
C LEU A 95 1.92 2.41 9.91
N TYR A 96 0.65 2.74 10.17
CA TYR A 96 0.22 3.99 10.76
C TYR A 96 -0.75 3.73 11.88
N ARG A 97 -0.66 4.52 12.95
CA ARG A 97 -1.71 4.60 13.95
C ARG A 97 -2.73 5.65 13.49
N LYS A 98 -4.00 5.25 13.42
CA LYS A 98 -5.10 6.07 12.89
C LYS A 98 -6.14 6.33 13.97
N PHE A 99 -6.65 7.56 14.02
CA PHE A 99 -7.75 7.99 14.89
C PHE A 99 -9.04 8.34 14.12
N HIS A 100 -9.02 8.19 12.79
CA HIS A 100 -10.18 8.30 11.89
C HIS A 100 -9.89 7.58 10.57
N SER A 101 -10.91 7.24 9.78
CA SER A 101 -10.74 6.58 8.47
C SER A 101 -10.49 7.53 7.27
N TYR A 102 -10.40 8.84 7.47
CA TYR A 102 -10.12 9.77 6.35
C TYR A 102 -8.75 9.51 5.72
N GLY A 103 -8.71 9.62 4.39
CA GLY A 103 -7.53 9.39 3.54
C GLY A 103 -7.27 7.92 3.17
N GLU A 104 -7.99 6.97 3.77
CA GLU A 104 -7.77 5.54 3.53
C GLU A 104 -8.41 5.02 2.24
N TYR A 105 -9.42 5.74 1.72
CA TYR A 105 -10.29 5.34 0.60
C TYR A 105 -11.04 4.01 0.82
N VAL A 106 -10.98 3.48 2.03
CA VAL A 106 -11.82 2.43 2.58
C VAL A 106 -12.42 2.99 3.85
N PHE A 107 -13.74 3.10 3.89
CA PHE A 107 -14.43 3.64 5.05
C PHE A 107 -14.96 2.51 5.94
N ASP A 108 -14.66 2.62 7.22
CA ASP A 108 -15.06 1.65 8.25
C ASP A 108 -16.22 2.16 9.11
N TRP A 109 -17.05 3.06 8.57
CA TRP A 109 -18.19 3.65 9.30
C TRP A 109 -19.07 2.60 9.98
N ALA A 110 -19.34 1.48 9.29
CA ALA A 110 -20.14 0.40 9.85
C ALA A 110 -19.48 -0.29 11.07
N TRP A 111 -18.15 -0.43 11.06
CA TRP A 111 -17.40 -0.98 12.19
C TRP A 111 -17.36 0.01 13.35
N ALA A 112 -17.02 1.27 13.07
CA ALA A 112 -16.99 2.32 14.07
C ALA A 112 -18.36 2.49 14.76
N GLU A 113 -19.46 2.45 13.99
CA GLU A 113 -20.81 2.53 14.52
C GLU A 113 -21.17 1.30 15.37
N ALA A 114 -20.78 0.09 14.95
CA ALA A 114 -21.01 -1.12 15.72
C ALA A 114 -20.28 -1.09 17.08
N TYR A 115 -19.01 -0.68 17.10
CA TYR A 115 -18.21 -0.51 18.32
C TYR A 115 -18.87 0.51 19.27
N GLN A 116 -19.27 1.66 18.73
CA GLN A 116 -19.96 2.71 19.50
C GLN A 116 -21.28 2.21 20.11
N ARG A 117 -22.07 1.43 19.36
CA ARG A 117 -23.32 0.82 19.87
C ARG A 117 -23.09 -0.15 21.03
N HIS A 118 -21.90 -0.71 21.16
CA HIS A 118 -21.49 -1.60 22.25
C HIS A 118 -20.64 -0.91 23.32
N GLY A 119 -20.46 0.41 23.25
CA GLY A 119 -19.69 1.18 24.23
C GLY A 119 -18.18 0.89 24.18
N VAL A 120 -17.67 0.40 23.05
CA VAL A 120 -16.24 0.12 22.85
C VAL A 120 -15.66 1.18 21.91
N GLU A 121 -14.45 1.66 22.20
CA GLU A 121 -13.76 2.59 21.31
C GLU A 121 -13.21 1.86 20.08
N TYR A 122 -13.52 2.37 18.89
CA TYR A 122 -12.99 1.83 17.63
C TYR A 122 -11.61 2.41 17.27
N TYR A 123 -11.17 3.48 17.90
CA TYR A 123 -9.86 4.07 17.66
C TYR A 123 -9.04 4.08 18.96
N PRO A 124 -7.70 4.04 18.90
CA PRO A 124 -6.89 3.95 17.69
C PRO A 124 -6.95 2.57 17.01
N LYS A 125 -6.71 2.56 15.70
CA LYS A 125 -6.45 1.33 14.93
C LYS A 125 -5.09 1.41 14.26
N LEU A 126 -4.54 0.26 13.90
CA LEU A 126 -3.37 0.18 13.03
C LEU A 126 -3.81 0.05 11.56
N LEU A 127 -3.09 0.73 10.67
CA LEU A 127 -3.34 0.73 9.25
C LEU A 127 -2.05 0.55 8.48
N SER A 128 -1.95 -0.53 7.70
CA SER A 128 -0.97 -0.61 6.62
C SER A 128 -1.60 -0.19 5.30
N ALA A 129 -1.17 0.96 4.81
CA ALA A 129 -1.59 1.55 3.54
C ALA A 129 -0.51 2.51 3.03
N ILE A 130 -0.68 2.97 1.80
CA ILE A 130 0.06 4.13 1.29
C ILE A 130 -0.87 5.35 1.49
N PRO A 131 -0.42 6.43 2.16
CA PRO A 131 -1.28 7.57 2.41
C PRO A 131 -1.88 8.13 1.12
N PHE A 132 -3.19 8.37 1.14
CA PHE A 132 -3.98 8.93 0.05
C PHE A 132 -3.90 8.20 -1.30
N THR A 133 -3.44 6.95 -1.32
CA THR A 133 -3.12 6.24 -2.56
C THR A 133 -3.76 4.84 -2.56
N PRO A 134 -4.98 4.67 -3.10
CA PRO A 134 -5.74 3.41 -3.06
C PRO A 134 -5.28 2.39 -4.12
N VAL A 135 -3.98 2.12 -4.15
CA VAL A 135 -3.35 1.24 -5.13
C VAL A 135 -2.91 -0.07 -4.49
N ARG A 136 -3.06 -1.15 -5.27
CA ARG A 136 -2.46 -2.44 -4.94
C ARG A 136 -0.93 -2.33 -4.94
N GLY A 137 -0.31 -3.06 -4.03
CA GLY A 137 1.14 -3.23 -3.98
C GLY A 137 1.56 -3.85 -2.65
N ALA A 138 2.84 -4.23 -2.55
CA ALA A 138 3.37 -4.86 -1.34
C ALA A 138 3.00 -4.07 -0.08
N ARG A 139 2.60 -4.79 0.96
CA ARG A 139 2.44 -4.27 2.32
C ARG A 139 3.42 -4.95 3.24
N LEU A 140 3.49 -6.28 3.16
CA LEU A 140 4.49 -7.11 3.83
C LEU A 140 5.75 -7.16 2.95
N MET A 141 6.57 -6.10 2.97
CA MET A 141 7.82 -6.10 2.20
C MET A 141 8.85 -6.95 2.91
N ALA A 142 9.51 -7.84 2.19
CA ALA A 142 10.54 -8.72 2.74
C ALA A 142 11.55 -9.12 1.66
N VAL A 143 12.76 -9.50 2.07
CA VAL A 143 13.78 -10.06 1.18
C VAL A 143 13.47 -11.49 0.75
N ASP A 144 12.71 -12.23 1.56
CA ASP A 144 12.26 -13.60 1.29
C ASP A 144 10.99 -13.94 2.11
N GLU A 145 10.45 -15.15 1.89
CA GLU A 145 9.25 -15.65 2.58
C GLU A 145 9.46 -15.82 4.09
N THR A 146 10.68 -16.15 4.52
CA THR A 146 10.99 -16.40 5.95
C THR A 146 10.91 -15.08 6.72
N ALA A 147 11.54 -14.02 6.19
CA ALA A 147 11.46 -12.68 6.74
C ALA A 147 10.03 -12.13 6.70
N ARG A 148 9.25 -12.47 5.65
CA ARG A 148 7.82 -12.09 5.56
C ARG A 148 6.98 -12.77 6.65
N GLY A 149 7.15 -14.07 6.87
CA GLY A 149 6.49 -14.80 7.95
C GLY A 149 6.85 -14.24 9.33
N ALA A 150 8.13 -13.93 9.55
CA ALA A 150 8.57 -13.28 10.78
C ALA A 150 7.96 -11.88 10.96
N LEU A 151 7.77 -11.11 9.88
CA LEU A 151 7.12 -9.80 9.92
C LEU A 151 5.64 -9.91 10.33
N VAL A 152 4.93 -10.92 9.83
CA VAL A 152 3.54 -11.19 10.24
C VAL A 152 3.47 -11.61 11.71
N ALA A 153 4.39 -12.48 12.16
CA ALA A 153 4.48 -12.85 13.57
C ALA A 153 4.77 -11.62 14.47
N ALA A 154 5.67 -10.73 14.05
CA ALA A 154 5.96 -9.49 14.74
C ALA A 154 4.74 -8.55 14.78
N LEU A 155 3.96 -8.47 13.69
CA LEU A 155 2.73 -7.69 13.63
C LEU A 155 1.67 -8.24 14.59
N ARG A 156 1.54 -9.57 14.72
CA ARG A 156 0.64 -10.21 15.68
C ARG A 156 1.06 -9.93 17.12
N ALA A 157 2.35 -10.07 17.43
CA ALA A 157 2.87 -9.71 18.75
C ALA A 157 2.68 -8.22 19.06
N LEU A 158 2.75 -7.35 18.04
CA LEU A 158 2.45 -5.93 18.18
C LEU A 158 0.97 -5.69 18.52
N GLN A 159 0.04 -6.43 17.90
CA GLN A 159 -1.40 -6.33 18.17
C GLN A 159 -1.75 -6.76 19.59
N GLU A 160 -1.15 -7.84 20.09
CA GLU A 160 -1.40 -8.34 21.44
C GLU A 160 -0.91 -7.37 22.53
N ARG A 161 0.12 -6.57 22.24
CA ARG A 161 0.73 -5.63 23.18
C ARG A 161 0.12 -4.23 23.15
N ASN A 162 -0.59 -3.87 22.09
CA ASN A 162 -1.14 -2.54 21.92
C ASN A 162 -2.64 -2.51 22.19
N GLU A 163 -3.10 -1.42 22.81
CA GLU A 163 -4.50 -1.09 23.02
C GLU A 163 -5.14 -0.53 21.73
N VAL A 164 -4.99 -1.24 20.61
CA VAL A 164 -5.64 -0.89 19.34
C VAL A 164 -6.85 -1.79 19.12
N SER A 165 -7.93 -1.22 18.60
CA SER A 165 -9.17 -1.96 18.36
C SER A 165 -9.04 -2.99 17.22
N SER A 166 -8.24 -2.66 16.21
CA SER A 166 -8.09 -3.46 14.99
C SER A 166 -6.81 -3.11 14.23
N THR A 167 -6.46 -3.98 13.27
CA THR A 167 -5.39 -3.72 12.30
C THR A 167 -5.87 -4.01 10.89
N HIS A 168 -5.67 -3.06 9.99
CA HIS A 168 -6.18 -3.09 8.63
C HIS A 168 -5.01 -3.08 7.66
N ILE A 169 -4.97 -4.04 6.74
CA ILE A 169 -3.96 -4.08 5.67
C ILE A 169 -4.68 -3.84 4.35
N LEU A 170 -4.50 -2.67 3.75
CA LEU A 170 -5.27 -2.25 2.58
C LEU A 170 -4.52 -2.51 1.27
N TYR A 171 -5.22 -3.13 0.33
CA TYR A 171 -4.74 -3.46 -1.03
C TYR A 171 -3.45 -4.30 -1.09
N PRO A 172 -3.23 -5.31 -0.22
CA PRO A 172 -2.11 -6.23 -0.40
C PRO A 172 -2.29 -7.06 -1.69
N PRO A 173 -1.20 -7.57 -2.29
CA PRO A 173 -1.30 -8.55 -3.36
C PRO A 173 -1.99 -9.84 -2.86
N PRO A 174 -2.63 -10.64 -3.75
CA PRO A 174 -3.39 -11.83 -3.36
C PRO A 174 -2.60 -12.83 -2.50
N GLU A 175 -1.32 -13.03 -2.78
CA GLU A 175 -0.44 -13.91 -1.99
C GLU A 175 -0.29 -13.43 -0.53
N GLN A 176 -0.10 -12.13 -0.33
CA GLN A 176 0.03 -11.53 1.00
C GLN A 176 -1.33 -11.52 1.72
N ALA A 177 -2.41 -11.29 0.98
CA ALA A 177 -3.77 -11.37 1.51
C ALA A 177 -4.08 -12.79 2.02
N GLN A 178 -3.72 -13.83 1.25
CA GLN A 178 -3.92 -15.22 1.65
C GLN A 178 -3.08 -15.57 2.88
N GLN A 179 -1.81 -15.18 2.90
CA GLN A 179 -0.95 -15.39 4.07
C GLN A 179 -1.51 -14.74 5.33
N LEU A 180 -2.04 -13.51 5.24
CA LEU A 180 -2.69 -12.85 6.37
C LEU A 180 -3.98 -13.59 6.78
N ALA A 181 -4.76 -14.10 5.83
CA ALA A 181 -5.97 -14.86 6.12
C ALA A 181 -5.66 -16.17 6.87
N ASP A 182 -4.61 -16.87 6.48
CA ASP A 182 -4.13 -18.08 7.15
C ASP A 182 -3.68 -17.79 8.60
N GLU A 183 -3.27 -16.54 8.87
CA GLU A 183 -2.90 -16.02 10.19
C GLU A 183 -4.08 -15.37 10.96
N GLY A 184 -5.32 -15.54 10.47
CA GLY A 184 -6.54 -15.15 11.17
C GLY A 184 -7.12 -13.78 10.79
N TYR A 185 -6.54 -13.08 9.80
CA TYR A 185 -7.14 -11.83 9.30
C TYR A 185 -8.40 -12.10 8.49
N LEU A 186 -9.36 -11.17 8.58
CA LEU A 186 -10.59 -11.22 7.78
C LEU A 186 -10.39 -10.54 6.42
N LEU A 187 -10.72 -11.25 5.35
CA LEU A 187 -10.68 -10.70 4.00
C LEU A 187 -11.93 -9.87 3.68
N ARG A 188 -11.71 -8.63 3.25
CA ARG A 188 -12.75 -7.75 2.70
C ARG A 188 -12.49 -7.51 1.23
N SER A 189 -13.44 -7.92 0.39
CA SER A 189 -13.37 -7.71 -1.06
C SER A 189 -13.95 -6.35 -1.46
N GLY A 190 -13.35 -5.73 -2.47
CA GLY A 190 -13.84 -4.51 -3.12
C GLY A 190 -13.66 -4.60 -4.63
N VAL A 191 -14.36 -3.75 -5.38
CA VAL A 191 -14.28 -3.69 -6.84
C VAL A 191 -13.45 -2.48 -7.24
N GLN A 192 -12.45 -2.70 -8.11
CA GLN A 192 -11.70 -1.64 -8.78
C GLN A 192 -11.80 -1.83 -10.29
N PHE A 193 -11.86 -0.72 -11.03
CA PHE A 193 -11.85 -0.73 -12.48
C PHE A 193 -10.46 -0.32 -12.96
N HIS A 194 -9.73 -1.24 -13.58
CA HIS A 194 -8.41 -0.99 -14.14
C HIS A 194 -8.51 -0.97 -15.66
N TRP A 195 -7.91 0.04 -16.28
CA TRP A 195 -7.70 0.04 -17.72
C TRP A 195 -6.31 -0.53 -18.02
N HIS A 196 -6.25 -1.55 -18.86
CA HIS A 196 -5.01 -2.18 -19.29
C HIS A 196 -4.70 -1.77 -20.72
N ASN A 197 -3.44 -1.42 -20.98
CA ASN A 197 -2.96 -1.24 -22.34
C ASN A 197 -2.61 -2.62 -22.91
N GLU A 198 -3.43 -3.13 -23.84
CA GLU A 198 -3.21 -4.40 -24.55
C GLU A 198 -2.16 -4.27 -25.68
N GLY A 199 -1.14 -3.42 -25.48
CA GLY A 199 -0.07 -3.19 -26.45
C GLY A 199 -0.35 -2.12 -27.52
N TYR A 200 -1.33 -1.23 -27.31
CA TYR A 200 -1.59 -0.11 -28.21
C TYR A 200 -0.41 0.87 -28.20
N GLY A 201 0.18 1.12 -29.37
CA GLY A 201 1.24 2.11 -29.57
C GLY A 201 0.70 3.54 -29.72
N ASN A 202 -0.58 3.69 -30.02
CA ASN A 202 -1.22 5.01 -30.13
C ASN A 202 -2.73 4.95 -29.83
N PHE A 203 -3.34 6.12 -29.73
CA PHE A 203 -4.76 6.25 -29.42
C PHE A 203 -5.69 5.67 -30.50
N SER A 204 -5.25 5.66 -31.77
CA SER A 204 -6.05 5.09 -32.87
C SER A 204 -6.20 3.60 -32.69
N GLU A 205 -5.10 2.90 -32.41
CA GLU A 205 -5.11 1.46 -32.16
C GLU A 205 -6.03 1.08 -30.99
N PHE A 206 -6.06 1.89 -29.92
CA PHE A 206 -7.01 1.69 -28.83
C PHE A 206 -8.47 1.83 -29.30
N VAL A 207 -8.83 2.94 -29.95
CA VAL A 207 -10.25 3.17 -30.32
C VAL A 207 -10.74 2.23 -31.42
N ASP A 208 -9.83 1.62 -32.18
CA ASP A 208 -10.15 0.64 -33.21
C ASP A 208 -10.64 -0.70 -32.62
N THR A 209 -10.36 -0.96 -31.33
CA THR A 209 -10.91 -2.11 -30.59
C THR A 209 -12.35 -1.92 -30.14
N LEU A 210 -12.87 -0.69 -30.18
CA LEU A 210 -14.20 -0.35 -29.68
C LEU A 210 -15.27 -0.55 -30.74
N ASP A 211 -16.52 -0.74 -30.30
CA ASP A 211 -17.66 -0.77 -31.20
C ASP A 211 -17.78 0.54 -32.00
N ARG A 212 -18.38 0.44 -33.20
CA ARG A 212 -18.45 1.55 -34.17
C ARG A 212 -19.07 2.81 -33.57
N LYS A 213 -20.10 2.69 -32.71
CA LYS A 213 -20.79 3.84 -32.13
C LYS A 213 -19.87 4.54 -31.12
N LYS A 214 -19.23 3.78 -30.23
CA LYS A 214 -18.32 4.30 -29.21
C LYS A 214 -17.07 4.92 -29.83
N ARG A 215 -16.45 4.26 -30.81
CA ARG A 215 -15.34 4.80 -31.60
C ARG A 215 -15.69 6.13 -32.26
N LYS A 216 -16.83 6.20 -32.97
CA LYS A 216 -17.30 7.42 -33.64
C LYS A 216 -17.51 8.57 -32.64
N ASN A 217 -18.12 8.30 -31.49
CA ASN A 217 -18.39 9.32 -30.48
C ASN A 217 -17.09 9.88 -29.88
N ILE A 218 -16.17 9.01 -29.44
CA ILE A 218 -14.88 9.41 -28.85
C ILE A 218 -14.07 10.27 -29.83
N LEU A 219 -14.00 9.85 -31.10
CA LEU A 219 -13.27 10.61 -32.12
C LEU A 219 -13.93 11.97 -32.40
N ALA A 220 -15.27 12.03 -32.44
CA ALA A 220 -16.00 13.28 -32.64
C ALA A 220 -15.81 14.26 -31.47
N GLU A 221 -15.84 13.78 -30.23
CA GLU A 221 -15.59 14.60 -29.04
C GLU A 221 -14.17 15.18 -29.03
N ARG A 222 -13.17 14.34 -29.31
CA ARG A 222 -11.77 14.81 -29.40
C ARG A 222 -11.56 15.84 -30.49
N ARG A 223 -12.21 15.67 -31.65
CA ARG A 223 -12.15 16.65 -32.74
C ARG A 223 -12.71 18.01 -32.30
N LYS A 224 -13.86 18.03 -31.61
CA LYS A 224 -14.44 19.28 -31.08
C LYS A 224 -13.51 20.01 -30.11
N VAL A 225 -12.75 19.28 -29.29
CA VAL A 225 -11.75 19.86 -28.38
C VAL A 225 -10.62 20.52 -29.19
N ALA A 226 -10.12 19.84 -30.22
CA ALA A 226 -9.08 20.38 -31.10
C ALA A 226 -9.56 21.58 -31.94
N GLU A 227 -10.79 21.55 -32.47
CA GLU A 227 -11.43 22.65 -33.21
C GLU A 227 -11.57 23.91 -32.35
N GLN A 228 -11.68 23.77 -31.03
CA GLN A 228 -11.68 24.89 -30.06
C GLN A 228 -10.27 25.42 -29.73
N GLY A 229 -9.22 24.85 -30.33
CA GLY A 229 -7.84 25.27 -30.10
C GLY A 229 -7.24 24.79 -28.78
N VAL A 230 -7.90 23.88 -28.06
CA VAL A 230 -7.38 23.30 -26.82
C VAL A 230 -6.19 22.39 -27.12
N ARG A 231 -5.10 22.57 -26.37
CA ARG A 231 -3.87 21.79 -26.51
C ARG A 231 -3.47 21.17 -25.18
N PHE A 232 -2.83 20.01 -25.26
CA PHE A 232 -2.25 19.33 -24.11
C PHE A 232 -0.74 19.54 -24.12
N VAL A 233 -0.18 19.82 -22.95
CA VAL A 233 1.26 19.92 -22.72
C VAL A 233 1.60 18.96 -21.59
N TRP A 234 2.64 18.15 -21.80
CA TRP A 234 3.17 17.25 -20.78
C TRP A 234 4.47 17.83 -20.25
N LEU A 235 4.50 18.09 -18.95
CA LEU A 235 5.66 18.59 -18.23
C LEU A 235 6.15 17.51 -17.27
N ARG A 236 7.46 17.31 -17.16
CA ARG A 236 8.09 16.29 -16.31
C ARG A 236 9.16 16.91 -15.44
N GLY A 237 9.20 16.48 -14.17
CA GLY A 237 10.27 16.84 -13.23
C GLY A 237 10.51 18.35 -13.18
N THR A 238 11.70 18.77 -13.62
CA THR A 238 12.16 20.17 -13.57
C THR A 238 11.43 21.11 -14.54
N GLU A 239 10.66 20.59 -15.50
CA GLU A 239 9.80 21.41 -16.36
C GLU A 239 8.60 22.01 -15.59
N ILE A 240 8.27 21.42 -14.43
CA ILE A 240 7.14 21.84 -13.59
C ILE A 240 7.57 22.99 -12.67
N THR A 241 7.31 24.21 -13.12
CA THR A 241 7.53 25.44 -12.34
C THR A 241 6.48 25.67 -11.24
N GLU A 242 6.78 26.57 -10.32
CA GLU A 242 5.86 27.02 -9.27
C GLU A 242 4.54 27.59 -9.84
N ALA A 243 4.60 28.26 -10.99
CA ALA A 243 3.41 28.79 -11.65
C ALA A 243 2.43 27.67 -12.06
N HIS A 244 2.95 26.52 -12.49
CA HIS A 244 2.14 25.34 -12.79
C HIS A 244 1.47 24.78 -11.53
N TRP A 245 2.18 24.74 -10.39
CA TRP A 245 1.60 24.31 -9.11
C TRP A 245 0.50 25.24 -8.61
N ARG A 246 0.70 26.56 -8.70
CA ARG A 246 -0.34 27.55 -8.35
C ARG A 246 -1.57 27.43 -9.27
N PHE A 247 -1.36 27.16 -10.55
CA PHE A 247 -2.44 26.89 -11.50
C PHE A 247 -3.20 25.60 -11.13
N PHE A 248 -2.49 24.50 -10.91
CA PHE A 248 -3.07 23.22 -10.51
C PHE A 248 -3.90 23.33 -9.22
N ASN A 249 -3.34 23.94 -8.17
CA ASN A 249 -4.04 24.12 -6.90
C ASN A 249 -5.33 24.95 -7.06
N ARG A 250 -5.29 26.01 -7.88
CA ARG A 250 -6.48 26.82 -8.16
C ARG A 250 -7.58 26.00 -8.85
N CYS A 251 -7.23 25.22 -9.87
CA CYS A 251 -8.18 24.33 -10.54
C CYS A 251 -8.78 23.32 -9.57
N TYR A 252 -7.94 22.70 -8.73
CA TYR A 252 -8.38 21.72 -7.75
C TYR A 252 -9.36 22.31 -6.72
N ARG A 253 -9.02 23.48 -6.14
CA ARG A 253 -9.91 24.19 -5.20
C ARG A 253 -11.23 24.62 -5.86
N HIS A 254 -11.19 25.02 -7.13
CA HIS A 254 -12.40 25.37 -7.87
C HIS A 254 -13.32 24.15 -8.03
N THR A 255 -12.77 22.96 -8.31
CA THR A 255 -13.54 21.71 -8.37
C THR A 255 -14.21 21.43 -7.03
N TYR A 256 -13.49 21.55 -5.90
CA TYR A 256 -14.09 21.37 -4.57
C TYR A 256 -15.24 22.36 -4.32
N ALA A 257 -15.04 23.64 -4.63
CA ALA A 257 -16.06 24.66 -4.47
C ALA A 257 -17.30 24.41 -5.34
N ALA A 258 -17.11 24.00 -6.60
CA ALA A 258 -18.20 23.71 -7.54
C ALA A 258 -19.04 22.50 -7.12
N HIS A 259 -18.45 21.57 -6.35
CA HIS A 259 -19.12 20.37 -5.85
C HIS A 259 -19.47 20.43 -4.36
N TYR A 260 -19.31 21.60 -3.71
CA TYR A 260 -19.58 21.81 -2.29
C TYR A 260 -18.86 20.82 -1.36
N SER A 261 -17.68 20.34 -1.78
CA SER A 261 -16.83 19.45 -1.00
C SER A 261 -15.89 20.27 -0.12
N THR A 262 -15.68 19.84 1.12
CA THR A 262 -14.64 20.36 2.01
C THR A 262 -13.37 19.51 1.87
N PRO A 263 -12.21 20.11 1.52
CA PRO A 263 -10.93 19.40 1.57
C PRO A 263 -10.65 18.91 3.01
N TYR A 264 -10.02 17.74 3.11
CA TYR A 264 -9.47 17.16 4.34
C TYR A 264 -8.04 17.64 4.57
#